data_AF-A0AAU9TMA2-F1
#
_entry.id   AF-A0AAU9TMA2-F1
#
_cell.length_a   1.000
_cell.length_b   1.000
_cell.length_c   1.000
_cell.angle_alpha   90.00
_cell.angle_beta   90.00
_cell.angle_gamma   90.00
#
_symmetry.space_group_name_H-M   'P 1'
#
loop_
_entity.id
_entity.type
_entity.pdbx_description
1 polymer ?
#
loop_
_entity_poly.entity_id
_entity_poly.type
_entity_poly.pdbx_seq_one_letter_code
_entity_poly.pdbx_strand_id
1 'polypeptide(L)'
;MSKVTKRKHVMNEALWDDYELPKENQSIVKVLKSRGNNLHEVTTPTGEEYLVSMPTKFRKNIWVKRGDYILVEPITEGDKVKAEIVKIMNKDSIKYYKENNQWPKEFDDDKKQNTEVDDNELFVNTNRVQMKLYYSDSDSSDSSEDSNSGSEIENVEK
;
A
#
# COMPACT_ATOMS: atom_id res chain seq x y z
N MET A 1 -14.24 -2.70 -32.11
CA MET A 1 -13.14 -2.05 -31.36
C MET A 1 -11.90 -2.92 -31.41
N SER A 2 -10.70 -2.32 -31.51
CA SER A 2 -9.45 -3.09 -31.49
C SER A 2 -9.18 -3.64 -30.09
N LYS A 3 -8.36 -4.69 -29.98
CA LYS A 3 -7.96 -5.26 -28.67
C LYS A 3 -7.32 -4.19 -27.76
N VAL A 4 -6.59 -3.24 -28.34
CA VAL A 4 -5.91 -2.16 -27.62
C VAL A 4 -6.91 -1.15 -27.07
N THR A 5 -7.89 -0.71 -27.86
CA THR A 5 -8.91 0.24 -27.37
C THR A 5 -9.80 -0.40 -26.30
N LYS A 6 -10.13 -1.69 -26.45
CA LYS A 6 -10.86 -2.44 -25.41
C LYS A 6 -10.08 -2.51 -24.09
N ARG A 7 -8.78 -2.80 -24.14
CA ARG A 7 -7.93 -2.83 -22.93
C ARG A 7 -7.86 -1.47 -22.24
N LYS A 8 -7.65 -0.40 -23.01
CA LYS A 8 -7.64 0.98 -22.48
C LYS A 8 -8.96 1.30 -21.76
N HIS A 9 -10.09 0.96 -22.38
CA HIS A 9 -11.40 1.22 -21.79
C HIS A 9 -11.62 0.45 -20.49
N VAL A 10 -11.31 -0.86 -20.46
CA VAL A 10 -11.44 -1.69 -19.25
C VAL A 10 -10.53 -1.19 -18.12
N MET A 11 -9.29 -0.80 -18.44
CA MET A 11 -8.38 -0.21 -17.45
C MET A 11 -8.91 1.10 -16.91
N ASN A 12 -9.43 1.96 -17.78
CA ASN A 12 -10.01 3.24 -17.39
C ASN A 12 -11.24 3.06 -16.50
N GLU A 13 -12.15 2.13 -16.83
CA GLU A 13 -13.31 1.84 -15.97
C GLU A 13 -12.88 1.33 -14.59
N ALA A 14 -11.96 0.37 -14.54
CA ALA A 14 -11.48 -0.16 -13.26
C ALA A 14 -10.73 0.86 -12.39
N LEU A 15 -10.21 1.94 -13.00
CA LEU A 15 -9.45 2.99 -12.32
C LEU A 15 -10.26 4.26 -12.03
N TRP A 16 -11.31 4.56 -12.78
CA TRP A 16 -12.08 5.80 -12.63
C TRP A 16 -13.37 5.64 -11.85
N ASP A 17 -13.85 4.41 -11.70
CA ASP A 17 -15.07 4.13 -10.93
C ASP A 17 -14.83 4.13 -9.42
N ASP A 18 -13.72 4.71 -8.95
CA ASP A 18 -13.20 4.64 -7.59
C ASP A 18 -14.18 5.13 -6.51
N TYR A 19 -15.19 5.92 -6.89
CA TYR A 19 -16.13 6.58 -5.98
C TYR A 19 -17.55 5.99 -5.95
N GLU A 20 -17.78 4.82 -6.52
CA GLU A 20 -19.06 4.14 -6.33
C GLU A 20 -19.12 3.41 -4.97
N LEU A 21 -20.18 3.70 -4.22
CA LEU A 21 -20.53 2.99 -2.98
C LEU A 21 -21.02 1.57 -3.29
N PRO A 22 -20.79 0.60 -2.38
CA PRO A 22 -21.26 -0.76 -2.57
C PRO A 22 -22.79 -0.78 -2.58
N LYS A 23 -23.38 -1.52 -3.52
CA LYS A 23 -24.83 -1.79 -3.56
C LYS A 23 -25.20 -2.82 -2.48
N GLU A 24 -26.48 -2.89 -2.13
CA GLU A 24 -26.99 -3.73 -1.02
C GLU A 24 -26.59 -5.22 -1.10
N ASN A 25 -26.45 -5.76 -2.32
CA ASN A 25 -26.08 -7.16 -2.53
C ASN A 25 -24.58 -7.39 -2.66
N GLN A 26 -23.75 -6.35 -2.51
CA GLN A 26 -22.31 -6.46 -2.73
C GLN A 26 -21.56 -6.59 -1.42
N SER A 27 -20.48 -7.37 -1.43
CA SER A 27 -19.65 -7.61 -0.25
C SER A 27 -18.18 -7.43 -0.59
N ILE A 28 -17.41 -6.93 0.38
CA ILE A 28 -15.97 -6.78 0.25
C ILE A 28 -15.30 -8.04 0.77
N VAL A 29 -14.42 -8.63 -0.04
CA VAL A 29 -13.69 -9.84 0.31
C VAL A 29 -12.22 -9.70 -0.03
N LYS A 30 -11.38 -10.50 0.63
CA LYS A 30 -9.93 -10.52 0.43
C LYS A 30 -9.52 -11.74 -0.38
N VAL A 31 -8.64 -11.56 -1.37
CA VAL A 31 -8.15 -12.66 -2.19
C VAL A 31 -7.05 -13.43 -1.48
N LEU A 32 -7.23 -14.74 -1.32
CA LEU A 32 -6.21 -15.65 -0.78
C LEU A 32 -5.29 -16.19 -1.87
N LYS A 33 -5.87 -16.86 -2.87
CA LYS A 33 -5.12 -17.53 -3.93
C LYS A 33 -5.93 -17.62 -5.21
N SER A 34 -5.23 -17.70 -6.34
CA SER A 34 -5.86 -17.99 -7.63
C SER A 34 -5.90 -19.51 -7.83
N ARG A 35 -7.07 -20.06 -8.19
CA ARG A 35 -7.26 -21.51 -8.44
C ARG A 35 -7.11 -21.88 -9.91
N GLY A 36 -6.87 -20.91 -10.79
CA GLY A 36 -6.84 -21.11 -12.24
C GLY A 36 -8.21 -20.96 -12.89
N ASN A 37 -8.27 -21.02 -14.23
CA ASN A 37 -9.50 -20.83 -15.01
C ASN A 37 -10.32 -19.56 -14.65
N ASN A 38 -9.63 -18.45 -14.34
CA ASN A 38 -10.27 -17.20 -13.89
C ASN A 38 -11.11 -17.32 -12.60
N LEU A 39 -10.81 -18.33 -11.77
CA LEU A 39 -11.37 -18.52 -10.44
C LEU A 39 -10.39 -18.06 -9.37
N HIS A 40 -10.92 -17.36 -8.38
CA HIS A 40 -10.18 -16.83 -7.25
C HIS A 40 -10.82 -17.30 -5.96
N GLU A 41 -10.00 -17.75 -5.02
CA GLU A 41 -10.43 -18.09 -3.68
C GLU A 41 -10.28 -16.88 -2.78
N VAL A 42 -11.37 -16.59 -2.07
CA VAL A 42 -11.53 -15.37 -1.30
C VAL A 42 -11.94 -15.73 0.12
N THR A 43 -11.61 -14.83 1.06
CA THR A 43 -12.07 -14.88 2.44
C THR A 43 -13.02 -13.71 2.66
N THR A 44 -14.18 -14.02 3.22
CA THR A 44 -15.14 -13.02 3.74
C THR A 44 -14.59 -12.34 4.99
N PRO A 45 -15.15 -11.20 5.42
CA PRO A 45 -14.86 -10.67 6.75
C PRO A 45 -15.08 -11.75 7.82
N THR A 46 -16.18 -12.49 7.76
CA THR A 46 -16.53 -13.58 8.70
C THR A 46 -15.55 -14.77 8.71
N GLY A 47 -14.58 -14.83 7.80
CA GLY A 47 -13.59 -15.91 7.73
C GLY A 47 -14.00 -17.11 6.88
N GLU A 48 -15.17 -17.08 6.24
CA GLU A 48 -15.58 -18.11 5.28
C GLU A 48 -14.81 -17.99 3.96
N GLU A 49 -14.41 -19.13 3.42
CA GLU A 49 -13.71 -19.23 2.14
C GLU A 49 -14.61 -19.78 1.03
N TYR A 50 -14.58 -19.14 -0.14
CA TYR A 50 -15.27 -19.64 -1.34
C TYR A 50 -14.61 -19.20 -2.64
N LEU A 51 -15.09 -19.76 -3.75
CA LEU A 51 -14.61 -19.41 -5.09
C LEU A 51 -15.47 -18.32 -5.73
N VAL A 52 -14.77 -17.41 -6.39
CA VAL A 52 -15.34 -16.29 -7.13
C VAL A 52 -14.88 -16.36 -8.57
N SER A 53 -15.82 -16.14 -9.50
CA SER A 53 -15.52 -16.02 -10.92
C SER A 53 -15.16 -14.59 -11.29
N MET A 54 -14.15 -14.44 -12.15
CA MET A 54 -13.80 -13.16 -12.73
C MET A 54 -14.64 -12.87 -13.98
N PRO A 55 -15.29 -11.70 -14.10
CA PRO A 55 -16.05 -11.31 -15.27
C PRO A 55 -15.21 -11.31 -16.53
N THR A 56 -15.87 -11.60 -17.65
CA THR A 56 -15.25 -11.62 -18.97
C THR A 56 -14.59 -10.29 -19.37
N LYS A 57 -15.08 -9.15 -18.85
CA LYS A 57 -14.48 -7.82 -19.07
C LYS A 57 -13.04 -7.71 -18.54
N PHE A 58 -12.75 -8.33 -17.40
CA PHE A 58 -11.46 -8.21 -16.73
C PHE A 58 -10.46 -9.30 -17.14
N ARG A 59 -10.94 -10.43 -17.69
CA ARG A 59 -10.08 -11.52 -18.16
C ARG A 59 -9.05 -11.00 -19.17
N LYS A 60 -7.77 -11.33 -18.93
CA LYS A 60 -6.60 -10.93 -19.75
C LYS A 60 -6.21 -9.44 -19.69
N ASN A 61 -7.03 -8.60 -19.05
CA ASN A 61 -6.77 -7.17 -18.94
C ASN A 61 -6.23 -6.80 -17.55
N ILE A 62 -6.75 -7.44 -16.51
CA ILE A 62 -6.40 -7.18 -15.11
C ILE A 62 -6.02 -8.50 -14.45
N TRP A 63 -5.00 -8.44 -13.60
CA TRP A 63 -4.56 -9.56 -12.77
C TRP A 63 -4.78 -9.21 -11.30
N VAL A 64 -5.40 -10.13 -10.56
CA VAL A 64 -5.64 -10.00 -9.13
C VAL A 64 -4.62 -10.89 -8.40
N LYS A 65 -3.92 -10.32 -7.42
CA LYS A 65 -2.92 -11.02 -6.61
C LYS A 65 -3.46 -11.35 -5.22
N ARG A 66 -2.73 -12.18 -4.49
CA ARG A 66 -2.99 -12.48 -3.08
C ARG A 66 -2.91 -11.19 -2.25
N GLY A 67 -3.87 -11.00 -1.36
CA GLY A 67 -3.97 -9.84 -0.48
C GLY A 67 -4.65 -8.63 -1.11
N ASP A 68 -5.10 -8.72 -2.36
CA ASP A 68 -5.97 -7.69 -2.95
C ASP A 68 -7.38 -7.80 -2.37
N TYR A 69 -8.05 -6.65 -2.31
CA TYR A 69 -9.45 -6.55 -1.92
C TYR A 69 -10.30 -6.40 -3.17
N ILE A 70 -11.45 -7.07 -3.19
CA ILE A 70 -12.36 -7.06 -4.32
C ILE A 70 -13.80 -6.93 -3.82
N LEU A 71 -14.63 -6.31 -4.65
CA LEU A 71 -16.06 -6.21 -4.45
C LEU A 71 -16.72 -7.34 -5.22
N VAL A 72 -17.53 -8.15 -4.55
CA VAL A 72 -18.19 -9.32 -5.12
C VAL A 72 -19.69 -9.22 -5.00
N GLU A 73 -20.38 -9.81 -5.96
CA GLU A 73 -21.84 -9.97 -5.97
C GLU A 73 -22.16 -11.47 -5.93
N PRO A 74 -22.97 -11.92 -4.95
CA PRO A 74 -23.30 -13.33 -4.78
C PRO A 74 -24.21 -13.82 -5.90
N ILE A 75 -23.98 -15.07 -6.32
CA ILE A 75 -24.80 -15.78 -7.30
C ILE A 75 -25.57 -16.86 -6.56
N THR A 76 -26.90 -16.79 -6.59
CA THR A 76 -27.80 -17.73 -5.89
C THR A 76 -27.75 -19.15 -6.48
N GLU A 77 -27.37 -19.29 -7.75
CA GLU A 77 -27.38 -20.55 -8.50
C GLU A 77 -26.05 -21.31 -8.45
N GLY A 78 -25.03 -20.78 -7.76
CA GLY A 78 -23.67 -21.31 -7.78
C GLY A 78 -23.41 -22.38 -6.72
N ASP A 79 -23.04 -23.60 -7.14
CA ASP A 79 -22.65 -24.68 -6.23
C ASP A 79 -21.23 -24.44 -5.66
N LYS A 80 -20.21 -24.50 -6.52
CA LYS A 80 -18.80 -24.28 -6.10
C LYS A 80 -18.36 -22.83 -6.18
N VAL A 81 -18.92 -22.07 -7.12
CA VAL A 81 -18.58 -20.65 -7.35
C VAL A 81 -19.76 -19.83 -6.85
N LYS A 82 -19.59 -19.17 -5.72
CA LYS A 82 -20.70 -18.51 -5.00
C LYS A 82 -20.90 -17.04 -5.38
N ALA A 83 -19.94 -16.43 -6.07
CA ALA A 83 -20.00 -15.02 -6.39
C ALA A 83 -19.23 -14.67 -7.69
N GLU A 84 -19.48 -13.48 -8.20
CA GLU A 84 -18.74 -12.85 -9.30
C GLU A 84 -18.08 -11.54 -8.85
N ILE A 85 -16.88 -11.25 -9.37
CA ILE A 85 -16.15 -10.01 -9.06
C ILE A 85 -16.80 -8.83 -9.79
N VAL A 86 -17.32 -7.83 -9.09
CA VAL A 86 -17.85 -6.62 -9.75
C VAL A 86 -16.73 -5.64 -10.05
N LYS A 87 -15.87 -5.42 -9.05
CA LYS A 87 -14.83 -4.38 -9.05
C LYS A 87 -13.62 -4.83 -8.25
N ILE A 88 -12.44 -4.36 -8.68
CA ILE A 88 -11.17 -4.61 -8.01
C ILE A 88 -10.80 -3.32 -7.27
N MET A 89 -10.46 -3.42 -5.98
CA MET A 89 -10.27 -2.25 -5.13
C MET A 89 -8.84 -1.71 -5.26
N ASN A 90 -8.71 -0.42 -5.55
CA ASN A 90 -7.43 0.27 -5.51
C ASN A 90 -7.17 0.84 -4.12
N LYS A 91 -5.94 1.31 -3.85
CA LYS A 91 -5.60 1.94 -2.57
C LYS A 91 -6.48 3.15 -2.27
N ASP A 92 -6.86 3.90 -3.29
CA ASP A 92 -7.69 5.10 -3.13
C ASP A 92 -9.16 4.75 -2.92
N SER A 93 -9.70 3.75 -3.63
CA SER A 93 -11.04 3.23 -3.35
C SER A 93 -11.12 2.65 -1.92
N ILE A 94 -10.08 1.99 -1.41
CA ILE A 94 -10.05 1.53 0.00
C ILE A 94 -10.15 2.71 0.97
N LYS A 95 -9.45 3.82 0.74
CA LYS A 95 -9.55 5.03 1.58
C LYS A 95 -10.97 5.60 1.55
N TYR A 96 -11.55 5.73 0.36
CA TYR A 96 -12.92 6.22 0.19
C TYR A 96 -13.92 5.35 0.96
N TYR A 97 -13.81 4.03 0.89
CA TYR A 97 -14.72 3.12 1.61
C TYR A 97 -14.57 3.22 3.14
N LYS A 98 -13.36 3.51 3.63
CA LYS A 98 -13.11 3.78 5.04
C LYS A 98 -13.75 5.08 5.50
N GLU A 99 -13.60 6.15 4.72
CA GLU A 99 -14.24 7.44 5.00
C GLU A 99 -15.77 7.33 5.05
N ASN A 100 -16.34 6.49 4.19
CA ASN A 100 -17.79 6.25 4.14
C ASN A 100 -18.29 5.17 5.14
N ASN A 101 -17.43 4.68 6.05
CA ASN A 101 -17.75 3.65 7.05
C ASN A 101 -18.28 2.31 6.47
N GLN A 102 -18.00 2.01 5.20
CA GLN A 102 -18.37 0.75 4.53
C GLN A 102 -17.25 -0.29 4.55
N TRP A 103 -16.11 0.03 5.17
CA TRP A 103 -14.97 -0.87 5.26
C TRP A 103 -15.09 -1.87 6.42
N PRO A 104 -14.94 -3.18 6.19
CA PRO A 104 -14.96 -4.17 7.27
C PRO A 104 -13.72 -4.02 8.16
N LYS A 105 -13.94 -3.88 9.48
CA LYS A 105 -12.87 -3.69 10.47
C LYS A 105 -11.87 -4.85 10.51
N GLU A 106 -12.35 -6.05 10.20
CA GLU A 106 -11.54 -7.28 10.20
C GLU A 106 -10.36 -7.21 9.21
N PHE A 107 -10.46 -6.37 8.18
CA PHE A 107 -9.39 -6.17 7.19
C PHE A 107 -8.39 -5.05 7.55
N ASP A 108 -8.61 -4.30 8.63
CA ASP A 108 -7.68 -3.25 9.06
C ASP A 108 -6.46 -3.80 9.82
N ASP A 109 -6.63 -4.93 10.50
CA ASP A 109 -5.59 -5.49 11.38
C ASP A 109 -4.41 -6.15 10.62
N ASP A 110 -4.60 -6.52 9.36
CA ASP A 110 -3.58 -7.16 8.53
C ASP A 110 -2.38 -6.26 8.16
N LYS A 111 -2.50 -4.93 8.32
CA LYS A 111 -1.41 -4.00 7.98
C LYS A 111 -0.29 -3.95 9.01
N LYS A 112 -0.51 -4.43 10.24
CA LYS A 112 0.48 -4.28 11.33
C LYS A 112 1.69 -5.20 11.20
N GLN A 113 1.71 -6.17 10.30
CA GLN A 113 2.80 -7.17 10.25
C GLN A 113 3.92 -6.89 9.24
N ASN A 114 3.92 -5.78 8.49
CA ASN A 114 4.95 -5.58 7.44
C ASN A 114 5.59 -4.18 7.36
N THR A 115 5.31 -3.26 8.28
CA THR A 115 6.01 -1.96 8.29
C THR A 115 6.08 -1.39 9.70
N GLU A 116 6.80 -2.09 10.58
CA GLU A 116 7.57 -1.42 11.64
C GLU A 116 9.02 -1.40 11.15
N VAL A 117 9.28 -0.55 10.15
CA VAL A 117 10.64 -0.05 9.95
C VAL A 117 10.64 1.20 10.80
N ASP A 118 11.19 1.08 12.01
CA ASP A 118 11.47 2.20 12.90
C ASP A 118 12.21 3.27 12.08
N ASP A 119 11.60 4.44 11.86
CA ASP A 119 12.19 5.56 11.11
C ASP A 119 13.50 6.08 11.75
N ASN A 120 13.91 5.50 12.89
CA ASN A 120 15.18 5.72 13.56
C ASN A 120 16.32 4.78 13.12
N GLU A 121 16.05 3.74 12.30
CA GLU A 121 17.11 2.92 11.69
C GLU A 121 17.50 3.50 10.32
N LEU A 122 18.27 4.60 10.34
CA LEU A 122 19.00 5.07 9.15
C LEU A 122 19.84 3.90 8.60
N PHE A 123 19.39 3.31 7.48
CA PHE A 123 20.13 2.26 6.78
C PHE A 123 21.60 2.65 6.62
N VAL A 124 22.48 1.92 7.28
CA VAL A 124 23.92 2.21 7.24
C VAL A 124 24.42 1.90 5.84
N ASN A 125 24.82 2.93 5.09
CA ASN A 125 25.36 2.75 3.75
C ASN A 125 26.72 2.04 3.80
N THR A 126 26.72 0.73 3.55
CA THR A 126 27.91 -0.13 3.60
C THR A 126 28.92 0.12 2.46
N ASN A 127 28.54 0.89 1.43
CA ASN A 127 29.47 1.30 0.35
C ASN A 127 30.31 2.53 0.72
N ARG A 128 30.13 3.11 1.92
CA ARG A 128 30.98 4.20 2.43
C ARG A 128 32.19 3.61 3.16
N VAL A 129 33.39 3.90 2.67
CA VAL A 129 34.64 3.54 3.37
C VAL A 129 34.66 4.22 4.74
N GLN A 130 34.66 3.43 5.81
CA GLN A 130 34.85 3.96 7.16
C GLN A 130 36.33 4.30 7.35
N MET A 131 36.63 5.60 7.40
CA MET A 131 37.95 6.05 7.83
C MET A 131 38.14 5.70 9.30
N LYS A 132 39.10 4.82 9.62
CA LYS A 132 39.61 4.69 10.98
C LYS A 132 40.30 5.99 11.36
N LEU A 133 39.69 6.77 12.24
CA LEU A 133 40.36 7.90 12.88
C LEU A 133 41.37 7.32 13.86
N TYR A 134 42.66 7.38 13.51
CA TYR A 134 43.72 7.12 14.47
C TYR A 134 43.93 8.43 15.24
N TYR A 135 43.44 8.48 16.47
CA TYR A 135 43.95 9.45 17.42
C TYR A 135 45.38 9.01 17.75
N SER A 136 46.34 9.64 17.08
CA SER A 136 47.69 9.69 17.61
C SER A 136 47.62 10.63 18.81
N ASP A 137 47.70 10.07 20.02
CA ASP A 137 48.12 10.84 21.18
C ASP A 137 49.55 11.31 20.90
N SER A 138 49.66 12.44 20.21
CA SER A 138 50.89 13.21 20.12
C SER A 138 50.74 14.35 21.11
N ASP A 139 51.21 14.09 22.32
CA ASP A 139 51.53 15.11 23.30
C ASP A 139 52.57 16.05 22.66
N SER A 140 52.13 17.25 22.30
CA SER A 140 53.02 18.33 21.85
C SER A 140 52.47 19.65 22.36
N SER A 141 52.91 19.99 23.57
CA SER A 141 53.00 21.37 24.02
C SER A 141 53.75 22.20 22.97
N ASP A 142 53.08 23.22 22.42
CA ASP A 142 53.76 24.47 22.13
C ASP A 142 52.77 25.63 22.21
N SER A 143 53.19 26.63 22.97
CA SER A 143 52.45 27.85 23.26
C SER A 143 52.50 28.78 22.06
N SER A 144 51.39 29.43 21.75
CA SER A 144 51.44 30.82 21.27
C SER A 144 50.17 31.53 21.70
N GLU A 145 50.38 32.43 22.66
CA GLU A 145 49.51 33.54 22.96
C GLU A 145 49.39 34.39 21.69
N ASP A 146 48.17 34.66 21.24
CA ASP A 146 47.93 35.97 20.64
C ASP A 146 46.57 36.50 21.09
N SER A 147 46.67 37.61 21.82
CA SER A 147 45.56 38.35 22.35
C SER A 147 45.02 39.23 21.22
N ASN A 148 43.74 39.11 20.89
CA ASN A 148 43.02 40.33 20.52
C ASN A 148 41.61 40.37 21.10
N SER A 149 41.46 41.36 21.96
CA SER A 149 40.27 41.80 22.68
C SER A 149 39.24 42.41 21.72
N GLY A 150 37.96 42.16 21.96
CA GLY A 150 36.85 42.85 21.29
C GLY A 150 35.48 42.33 21.69
N SER A 151 35.14 42.40 22.97
CA SER A 151 33.79 42.26 23.54
C SER A 151 32.87 43.36 22.98
N GLU A 152 31.68 42.99 22.45
CA GLU A 152 30.34 43.26 23.05
C GLU A 152 29.87 44.74 22.75
N ILE A 153 28.63 45.17 22.49
CA ILE A 153 27.26 44.87 22.93
C ILE A 153 26.28 45.49 21.89
N GLU A 154 25.04 44.98 21.88
CA GLU A 154 23.79 45.53 21.32
C GLU A 154 23.56 47.06 21.45
N ASN A 155 22.81 47.66 20.50
CA ASN A 155 21.53 48.37 20.78
C ASN A 155 20.91 49.06 19.54
N VAL A 156 19.64 48.70 19.25
CA VAL A 156 18.41 49.52 19.12
C VAL A 156 18.36 50.85 18.30
N GLU A 157 17.29 50.94 17.47
CA GLU A 157 16.59 52.09 16.83
C GLU A 157 17.35 53.04 15.90
N LYS A 158 16.86 53.19 14.65
CA LYS A 158 15.70 54.03 14.29
C LYS A 158 15.24 53.76 12.86
#